data_AF-A0A939FGM5-F1
#
_entry.id   AF-A0A939FGM5-F1
#
_cell.length_a   1.000
_cell.length_b   1.000
_cell.length_c   1.000
_cell.angle_alpha   90.00
_cell.angle_beta   90.00
_cell.angle_gamma   90.00
#
_symmetry.space_group_name_H-M   'P 1'
#
loop_
_entity.id
_entity.type
_entity.pdbx_description
1 polymer ?
#
loop_
_entity_poly.entity_id
_entity_poly.type
_entity_poly.pdbx_seq_one_letter_code
_entity_poly.pdbx_strand_id
1 'polypeptide(L)' 'DRANLYARKALFASGDAVVAGTKVAGRHYLKFTLLNPETTTADITAVLDLIAGHAEQYLGESLDRVAS' A
#
# COMPACT_ATOMS: atom_id res chain seq x y z
N ASP A 1 -6.42 7.47 4.24
CA ASP A 1 -6.67 6.29 5.10
C ASP A 1 -7.28 5.11 4.36
N ARG A 2 -8.47 5.22 3.76
CA ARG A 2 -9.11 4.07 3.08
C ARG A 2 -8.28 3.51 1.92
N ALA A 3 -7.68 4.38 1.09
CA ALA A 3 -6.74 3.95 0.05
C ALA A 3 -5.53 3.19 0.62
N ASN A 4 -4.91 3.68 1.71
CA ASN A 4 -3.81 2.98 2.38
C ASN A 4 -4.22 1.60 2.91
N LEU A 5 -5.42 1.51 3.51
CA LEU A 5 -5.95 0.25 4.02
C LEU A 5 -6.24 -0.75 2.89
N TYR A 6 -6.84 -0.27 1.80
CA TYR A 6 -7.07 -1.08 0.61
C TYR A 6 -5.74 -1.54 0.00
N ALA A 7 -4.83 -0.61 -0.29
CA ALA A 7 -3.55 -0.92 -0.93
C ALA A 7 -2.74 -1.93 -0.12
N ARG A 8 -2.69 -1.79 1.21
CA ARG A 8 -2.04 -2.78 2.08
C ARG A 8 -2.69 -4.15 1.99
N LYS A 9 -4.02 -4.22 1.96
CA LYS A 9 -4.76 -5.48 1.88
C LYS A 9 -4.57 -6.14 0.51
N ALA A 10 -4.61 -5.36 -0.57
CA ALA A 10 -4.40 -5.83 -1.93
C ALA A 10 -2.97 -6.36 -2.12
N LEU A 11 -1.96 -5.61 -1.67
CA LEU A 11 -0.56 -6.05 -1.71
C LEU A 11 -0.34 -7.35 -0.94
N PHE A 12 -0.94 -7.46 0.25
CA PHE A 12 -0.85 -8.69 1.04
C PHE A 12 -1.54 -9.88 0.34
N ALA A 13 -2.65 -9.63 -0.37
CA ALA A 13 -3.37 -10.66 -1.10
C ALA A 13 -2.67 -11.07 -2.41
N SER A 14 -1.89 -10.18 -3.04
CA SER A 14 -1.11 -10.51 -4.24
C SER A 14 0.09 -11.40 -3.93
N GLY A 15 0.65 -11.25 -2.72
CA GLY A 15 1.83 -12.00 -2.28
C GLY A 15 3.16 -11.42 -2.77
N ASP A 16 3.14 -10.30 -3.50
CA ASP A 16 4.34 -9.67 -4.05
C ASP A 16 5.22 -9.04 -2.97
N ALA A 17 4.61 -8.51 -1.91
CA ALA A 17 5.33 -7.96 -0.76
C ALA A 17 4.44 -7.91 0.49
N VAL A 18 5.07 -7.70 1.66
CA VAL A 18 4.37 -7.51 2.94
C VAL A 18 4.78 -6.18 3.55
N VAL A 19 3.78 -5.32 3.80
CA VAL A 19 3.97 -4.01 4.46
C VAL A 19 3.08 -3.91 5.71
N ALA A 20 3.67 -3.47 6.81
CA ALA A 20 2.95 -3.32 8.07
C ALA A 20 2.04 -2.08 8.06
N GLY A 21 0.97 -2.13 8.85
CA GLY A 21 0.14 -0.97 9.16
C GLY A 21 0.48 -0.40 10.54
N THR A 22 0.30 0.90 10.72
CA THR A 22 0.34 1.55 12.03
C THR A 22 -0.75 2.63 12.14
N LYS A 23 -1.08 3.03 13.37
CA LYS A 23 -1.95 4.17 13.65
C LYS A 23 -1.16 5.24 14.38
N VAL A 24 -1.20 6.46 13.88
CA VAL A 24 -0.58 7.63 14.52
C VAL A 24 -1.63 8.74 14.58
N ALA A 25 -1.92 9.24 15.78
CA ALA A 25 -2.97 10.23 16.01
C ALA A 25 -4.32 9.86 15.38
N GLY A 26 -4.73 8.59 15.51
CA GLY A 26 -5.99 8.07 14.97
C GLY A 26 -6.02 7.80 13.46
N ARG A 27 -4.96 8.16 12.71
CA ARG A 27 -4.88 7.97 11.25
C ARG A 27 -4.06 6.75 10.87
N HIS A 28 -4.44 6.08 9.79
CA HIS A 28 -3.78 4.87 9.28
C HIS A 28 -2.61 5.18 8.35
N TYR A 29 -1.44 4.64 8.69
CA TYR A 29 -0.21 4.75 7.90
C TYR A 29 0.35 3.37 7.55
N LEU A 30 1.15 3.33 6.50
CA LEU A 30 2.01 2.19 6.17
C LEU A 30 3.35 2.36 6.91
N LYS A 31 3.95 1.23 7.30
CA LYS A 31 5.22 1.20 8.04
C LYS A 31 6.15 0.20 7.38
N PHE A 32 7.35 0.66 7.07
CA PHE A 32 8.45 -0.16 6.56
C PHE A 32 9.45 -0.39 7.69
N THR A 33 9.76 -1.65 7.96
CA THR A 33 10.85 -2.05 8.85
C THR A 33 11.86 -2.80 8.00
N LEU A 34 12.99 -2.18 7.71
CA LEU A 34 14.03 -2.76 6.85
C LEU A 34 15.06 -3.45 7.73
N LEU A 35 15.05 -4.78 7.71
CA LEU A 35 15.94 -5.62 8.52
C LEU A 35 16.87 -6.49 7.67
N ASN A 36 16.60 -6.61 6.37
CA ASN A 36 17.49 -7.30 5.45
C ASN A 36 18.53 -6.29 4.92
N PRO A 37 19.83 -6.45 5.23
CA PRO A 37 20.88 -5.56 4.74
C PRO A 37 21.11 -5.67 3.23
N GLU A 38 20.59 -6.71 2.57
CA GLU A 38 20.63 -6.87 1.12
C GLU A 38 19.51 -6.10 0.41
N THR A 39 18.53 -5.55 1.14
CA THR A 39 17.46 -4.74 0.52
C THR A 39 18.05 -3.50 -0.14
N THR A 40 17.83 -3.40 -1.44
CA THR A 40 18.25 -2.28 -2.27
C THR A 40 17.17 -1.19 -2.32
N THR A 41 17.55 0.00 -2.78
CA THR A 41 16.57 1.05 -3.08
C THR A 41 15.59 0.65 -4.18
N ALA A 42 16.02 -0.17 -5.14
CA ALA A 42 15.16 -0.67 -6.21
C ALA A 42 14.04 -1.58 -5.66
N ASP A 43 14.36 -2.44 -4.69
CA ASP A 43 13.36 -3.27 -4.02
C ASP A 43 12.32 -2.41 -3.29
N ILE A 44 12.76 -1.35 -2.61
CA ILE A 44 11.87 -0.41 -1.92
C ILE A 44 10.98 0.32 -2.93
N THR A 45 11.55 0.81 -4.03
CA THR A 45 10.78 1.47 -5.11
C THR A 45 9.73 0.52 -5.69
N ALA A 46 10.08 -0.73 -5.97
CA ALA A 46 9.11 -1.71 -6.48
C ALA A 46 7.91 -1.91 -5.54
N VAL A 47 8.15 -1.98 -4.22
CA VAL A 47 7.06 -2.08 -3.24
C VAL A 47 6.22 -0.80 -3.19
N LEU A 48 6.84 0.38 -3.30
CA LEU A 48 6.12 1.66 -3.35
C LEU A 48 5.25 1.77 -4.59
N ASP A 49 5.74 1.33 -5.75
CA ASP A 49 4.99 1.32 -7.01
C ASP A 49 3.78 0.39 -6.94
N LEU A 50 3.93 -0.80 -6.35
CA LEU A 50 2.80 -1.73 -6.12
C LEU A 50 1.74 -1.10 -5.20
N ILE A 51 2.15 -0.44 -4.11
CA ILE A 51 1.24 0.27 -3.22
C ILE A 51 0.49 1.38 -3.96
N ALA A 52 1.21 2.19 -4.75
CA ALA A 52 0.63 3.28 -5.52
C ALA A 52 -0.39 2.74 -6.52
N GLY A 53 -0.04 1.69 -7.28
CA GLY A 53 -0.94 1.04 -8.23
C GLY A 53 -2.23 0.55 -7.57
N HIS A 54 -2.15 -0.13 -6.42
CA HIS A 54 -3.36 -0.55 -5.71
C HIS A 54 -4.19 0.62 -5.15
N ALA A 55 -3.54 1.70 -4.73
CA ALA A 55 -4.24 2.89 -4.27
C ALA A 55 -4.97 3.60 -5.42
N GLU A 56 -4.36 3.69 -6.61
CA GLU A 56 -4.96 4.24 -7.83
C GLU A 56 -6.16 3.41 -8.28
N GLN A 57 -6.05 2.08 -8.27
CA GLN A 57 -7.18 1.17 -8.55
C GLN A 57 -8.37 1.46 -7.63
N TYR A 58 -8.14 1.57 -6.32
CA TYR A 58 -9.19 1.90 -5.35
C TYR A 58 -9.84 3.26 -5.62
N LEU A 59 -9.07 4.26 -6.06
CA LEU A 59 -9.59 5.58 -6.40
C LEU A 59 -10.46 5.51 -7.65
N GLY A 60 -10.02 4.81 -8.71
CA GLY A 60 -10.82 4.56 -9.91
C GLY A 60 -12.16 3.91 -9.59
N GLU A 61 -12.14 2.76 -8.88
CA GLU A 61 -13.35 2.05 -8.46
C GLU A 61 -14.27 2.92 -7.59
N SER A 62 -13.69 3.78 -6.75
CA SER A 62 -14.46 4.68 -5.89
C SER A 62 -15.13 5.80 -6.69
N LEU A 63 -14.49 6.31 -7.73
CA LEU A 63 -15.06 7.32 -8.63
C LEU A 63 -16.21 6.73 -9.45
N ASP A 64 -16.03 5.53 -10.01
CA ASP A 64 -17.06 4.84 -10.80
C ASP A 64 -18.34 4.61 -9.98
N ARG A 65 -18.20 4.23 -8.71
CA ARG A 65 -19.35 4.04 -7.80
C ARG A 65 -20.08 5.33 -7.45
N VAL A 66 -19.39 6.48 -7.43
CA VAL A 66 -20.02 7.78 -7.16
C VAL A 66 -20.70 8.35 -8.41
N ALA A 67 -20.23 7.96 -9.60
CA ALA A 67 -20.80 8.38 -10.87
C ALA A 67 -22.02 7.54 -11.31
N SER A 68 -22.25 6.37 -10.69
CA SER A 68 -23.42 5.51 -10.89
C SER A 68 -24.53 5.80 -9.89
#